data_AF-F8A1Q0-F1
#
_entry.id   AF-F8A1Q0-F1
#
_cell.length_a   1.000
_cell.length_b   1.000
_cell.length_c   1.000
_cell.angle_alpha   90.00
_cell.angle_beta   90.00
_cell.angle_gamma   90.00
#
_symmetry.space_group_name_H-M   'P 1'
#
loop_
_entity.id
_entity.type
_entity.pdbx_description
1 polymer ?
#
loop_
_entity_poly.entity_id
_entity_poly.type
_entity_poly.pdbx_seq_one_letter_code
_entity_poly.pdbx_strand_id
1 'polypeptide(L)'
;MIRLLLALVLGAGSGAAVLHWSTGDDRYAWVWMAAMPVLVVGFVILTIARTVAGMAPADPAAVQAARAAGRLAGAKVVDLRRTGTEINDVPQYELELLVDPRDRSPYRTTVRELIDAARMPSRLPGTVLAVVRLGADTPDVVVVDEPAPPVRVHATPDAPIWKADPDARVPGRRRPLLPTGRRGRGVRVVVYVLVAALGALLPTWQARDDVLLGIRSGGVGHGDASYLSGPDRVTRAVEAFTGASGGSTVTEVLVYDDQVLLTAPTEPGRTAYDSWWAVATRSTRERPATIQPEPTDEFDLTTVDWSVLPTLYERALASSGIPSDELDGHIQHIGVERSSFEEGAPVQIRVFLSGDYGSYSLTADATGTVLEQG
;
A
#
# COMPACT_ATOMS: atom_id res chain seq x y z
N MET A 1 -14.47 -8.25 -7.86
CA MET A 1 -13.85 -6.97 -8.29
C MET A 1 -13.27 -6.22 -7.11
N ILE A 2 -14.05 -5.85 -6.08
CA ILE A 2 -13.52 -5.07 -4.93
C ILE A 2 -12.29 -5.69 -4.24
N ARG A 3 -12.20 -7.02 -4.09
CA ARG A 3 -11.02 -7.70 -3.54
C ARG A 3 -9.74 -7.52 -4.38
N LEU A 4 -9.89 -7.45 -5.70
CA LEU A 4 -8.76 -7.21 -6.61
C LEU A 4 -8.31 -5.76 -6.53
N LEU A 5 -9.26 -4.82 -6.44
CA LEU A 5 -8.94 -3.41 -6.21
C LEU A 5 -8.19 -3.21 -4.89
N LEU A 6 -8.62 -3.85 -3.80
CA LEU A 6 -7.90 -3.76 -2.52
C LEU A 6 -6.51 -4.39 -2.59
N ALA A 7 -6.33 -5.50 -3.31
CA ALA A 7 -5.00 -6.07 -3.55
C ALA A 7 -4.11 -5.08 -4.33
N LEU A 8 -4.66 -4.40 -5.34
CA LEU A 8 -3.95 -3.37 -6.11
C LEU A 8 -3.55 -2.18 -5.23
N VAL A 9 -4.48 -1.67 -4.41
CA VAL A 9 -4.24 -0.55 -3.48
C VAL A 9 -3.21 -0.94 -2.42
N LEU A 10 -3.26 -2.17 -1.90
CA LEU A 10 -2.27 -2.68 -0.96
C LEU A 10 -0.88 -2.71 -1.61
N GLY A 11 -0.80 -3.20 -2.86
CA GLY A 11 0.41 -3.17 -3.67
C GLY A 11 0.97 -1.76 -3.84
N ALA A 12 0.14 -0.83 -4.31
CA ALA A 12 0.53 0.56 -4.56
C ALA A 12 0.98 1.27 -3.26
N GLY A 13 0.23 1.10 -2.17
CA GLY A 13 0.58 1.67 -0.87
C GLY A 13 1.89 1.10 -0.32
N SER A 14 2.10 -0.23 -0.45
CA SER A 14 3.36 -0.87 -0.02
C SER A 14 4.55 -0.40 -0.87
N GLY A 15 4.37 -0.31 -2.19
CA GLY A 15 5.40 0.19 -3.10
C GLY A 15 5.75 1.66 -2.83
N ALA A 16 4.75 2.50 -2.56
CA ALA A 16 4.95 3.89 -2.16
C ALA A 16 5.64 4.02 -0.78
N ALA A 17 5.32 3.16 0.18
CA ALA A 17 6.00 3.16 1.47
C ALA A 17 7.49 2.81 1.32
N VAL A 18 7.81 1.80 0.50
CA VAL A 18 9.20 1.44 0.17
C VAL A 18 9.90 2.60 -0.53
N LEU A 19 9.24 3.26 -1.49
CA LEU A 19 9.80 4.40 -2.19
C LEU A 19 10.10 5.56 -1.26
N HIS A 20 9.13 5.97 -0.45
CA HIS A 20 9.32 7.03 0.55
C HIS A 20 10.50 6.71 1.47
N TRP A 21 10.56 5.49 1.99
CA TRP A 21 11.66 5.03 2.84
C TRP A 21 13.01 4.95 2.13
N SER A 22 13.02 4.70 0.81
CA SER A 22 14.28 4.63 0.04
C SER A 22 14.77 5.97 -0.48
N THR A 23 13.86 6.91 -0.77
CA THR A 23 14.20 8.16 -1.48
C THR A 23 14.00 9.42 -0.65
N GLY A 24 13.37 9.34 0.53
CA GLY A 24 13.00 10.51 1.34
C GLY A 24 11.94 11.41 0.70
N ASP A 25 11.32 11.00 -0.41
CA ASP A 25 10.41 11.87 -1.17
C ASP A 25 8.99 11.81 -0.61
N ASP A 26 8.51 12.96 -0.12
CA ASP A 26 7.20 13.13 0.53
C ASP A 26 6.01 12.88 -0.40
N ARG A 27 6.19 12.94 -1.73
CA ARG A 27 5.12 12.60 -2.67
C ARG A 27 4.63 11.16 -2.47
N TYR A 28 5.54 10.26 -2.09
CA TYR A 28 5.23 8.87 -1.83
C TYR A 28 4.63 8.67 -0.45
N ALA A 29 4.94 9.56 0.51
CA ALA A 29 4.33 9.57 1.84
C ALA A 29 2.81 9.66 1.74
N TRP A 30 2.33 10.62 0.94
CA TRP A 30 0.90 10.83 0.77
C TRP A 30 0.17 9.63 0.15
N VAL A 31 0.81 8.92 -0.78
CA VAL A 31 0.22 7.76 -1.46
C VAL A 31 0.02 6.59 -0.49
N TRP A 32 1.02 6.25 0.33
CA TRP A 32 0.86 5.14 1.29
C TRP A 32 -0.08 5.52 2.44
N MET A 33 -0.06 6.78 2.88
CA MET A 33 -1.01 7.31 3.86
C MET A 33 -2.45 7.27 3.35
N ALA A 34 -2.70 7.62 2.09
CA ALA A 34 -4.03 7.56 1.48
C ALA A 34 -4.50 6.11 1.23
N ALA A 35 -3.60 5.18 0.93
CA ALA A 35 -3.94 3.78 0.76
C ALA A 35 -4.50 3.13 2.04
N MET A 36 -4.01 3.51 3.22
CA MET A 36 -4.44 2.93 4.50
C MET A 36 -5.95 3.10 4.78
N PRO A 37 -6.55 4.30 4.75
CA PRO A 37 -7.99 4.49 4.90
C PRO A 37 -8.81 3.69 3.88
N VAL A 38 -8.37 3.66 2.61
CA VAL A 38 -9.07 2.91 1.56
C VAL A 38 -9.07 1.41 1.85
N LEU A 39 -7.95 0.86 2.34
CA LEU A 39 -7.85 -0.54 2.74
C LEU A 39 -8.73 -0.85 3.95
N VAL A 40 -8.75 0.00 4.97
CA VAL A 40 -9.58 -0.17 6.16
C VAL A 40 -11.06 -0.16 5.79
N VAL A 41 -11.51 0.88 5.07
CA VAL A 41 -12.91 1.00 4.63
C VAL A 41 -13.30 -0.16 3.72
N GLY A 42 -12.45 -0.52 2.76
CA GLY A 42 -12.70 -1.64 1.86
C GLY A 42 -12.77 -2.98 2.57
N PHE A 43 -11.93 -3.19 3.59
CA PHE A 43 -11.96 -4.39 4.42
C PHE A 43 -13.25 -4.48 5.22
N VAL A 44 -13.70 -3.39 5.83
CA VAL A 44 -14.99 -3.31 6.54
C VAL A 44 -16.16 -3.59 5.60
N ILE A 45 -16.18 -3.00 4.40
CA ILE A 45 -17.22 -3.27 3.40
C ILE A 45 -17.22 -4.76 3.01
N LEU A 46 -16.04 -5.38 2.90
CA LEU A 46 -15.92 -6.80 2.58
C LEU A 46 -16.40 -7.73 3.71
N THR A 47 -16.14 -7.38 4.98
CA THR A 47 -16.65 -8.16 6.12
C THR A 47 -18.17 -8.06 6.19
N ILE A 48 -18.73 -6.86 6.04
CA ILE A 48 -20.18 -6.64 5.98
C ILE A 48 -20.80 -7.39 4.80
N ALA A 49 -20.25 -7.23 3.58
CA ALA A 49 -20.76 -7.90 2.39
C ALA A 49 -20.71 -9.43 2.52
N ARG A 50 -19.69 -9.97 3.20
CA ARG A 50 -19.61 -11.42 3.47
C ARG A 50 -20.69 -11.88 4.44
N THR A 51 -21.00 -11.08 5.46
CA THR A 51 -22.09 -11.37 6.40
C THR A 51 -23.45 -11.31 5.69
N VAL A 52 -23.64 -10.32 4.79
CA VAL A 52 -24.90 -10.10 4.07
C VAL A 52 -25.13 -11.03 2.87
N ALA A 53 -24.08 -11.57 2.25
CA ALA A 53 -24.21 -12.41 1.06
C ALA A 53 -25.06 -13.68 1.26
N GLY A 54 -25.21 -14.17 2.49
CA GLY A 54 -26.09 -15.30 2.81
C GLY A 54 -27.58 -14.95 2.95
N MET A 55 -27.95 -13.67 2.78
CA MET A 55 -29.30 -13.13 3.03
C MET A 55 -29.99 -12.61 1.77
N ALA A 56 -29.32 -12.66 0.61
CA ALA A 56 -29.94 -12.22 -0.62
C ALA A 56 -31.12 -13.14 -0.98
N PRO A 57 -32.32 -12.58 -1.28
CA PRO A 57 -33.45 -13.39 -1.72
C PRO A 57 -33.09 -14.12 -3.02
N ALA A 58 -33.64 -15.32 -3.18
CA ALA A 58 -33.45 -16.08 -4.40
C ALA A 58 -34.05 -15.36 -5.61
N ASP A 59 -33.41 -15.48 -6.77
CA ASP A 59 -33.89 -14.91 -8.02
C ASP A 59 -35.29 -15.47 -8.37
N PRO A 60 -36.33 -14.63 -8.47
CA PRO A 60 -37.69 -15.08 -8.78
C PRO A 60 -37.77 -15.88 -10.08
N ALA A 61 -36.98 -15.54 -11.11
CA ALA A 61 -36.96 -16.25 -12.37
C ALA A 61 -36.40 -17.68 -12.21
N ALA A 62 -35.37 -17.84 -11.38
CA ALA A 62 -34.79 -19.14 -11.08
C ALA A 62 -35.74 -20.03 -10.26
N VAL A 63 -36.46 -19.44 -9.29
CA VAL A 63 -37.50 -20.14 -8.53
C VAL A 63 -38.63 -20.59 -9.46
N GLN A 64 -39.10 -19.71 -10.35
CA GLN A 64 -40.16 -20.05 -11.31
C GLN A 64 -39.74 -21.12 -12.31
N ALA A 65 -38.52 -21.05 -12.84
CA ALA A 65 -37.98 -22.09 -13.73
C ALA A 65 -37.82 -23.43 -13.00
N ALA A 66 -37.41 -23.41 -11.73
CA ALA A 66 -37.34 -24.62 -10.92
C ALA A 66 -38.72 -25.22 -10.63
N ARG A 67 -39.73 -24.38 -10.37
CA ARG A 67 -41.12 -24.79 -10.21
C ARG A 67 -41.66 -25.42 -11.49
N ALA A 68 -41.46 -24.78 -12.65
CA ALA A 68 -41.86 -25.30 -13.96
C ALA A 68 -41.20 -26.66 -14.29
N ALA A 69 -39.98 -26.88 -13.79
CA ALA A 69 -39.28 -28.15 -13.92
C ALA A 69 -39.72 -29.22 -12.90
N GLY A 70 -40.80 -28.99 -12.13
CA GLY A 70 -41.35 -29.96 -11.18
C GLY A 70 -40.52 -30.17 -9.93
N ARG A 71 -39.63 -29.23 -9.57
CA ARG A 71 -38.67 -29.36 -8.44
C ARG A 71 -39.22 -28.88 -7.10
N LEU A 72 -40.54 -28.95 -6.92
CA LEU A 72 -41.22 -28.68 -5.66
C LEU A 72 -41.16 -29.93 -4.78
N ALA A 73 -40.74 -29.77 -3.52
CA ALA A 73 -40.63 -30.84 -2.55
C ALA A 73 -41.18 -30.41 -1.19
N GLY A 74 -41.59 -31.39 -0.38
CA GLY A 74 -41.83 -31.17 1.04
C GLY A 74 -40.51 -31.24 1.81
N ALA A 75 -40.33 -30.36 2.80
CA ALA A 75 -39.20 -30.41 3.71
C ALA A 75 -39.66 -30.30 5.16
N LYS A 76 -39.16 -31.17 6.03
CA LYS A 76 -39.41 -31.09 7.47
C LYS A 76 -38.32 -30.26 8.14
N VAL A 77 -38.72 -29.32 9.00
CA VAL A 77 -37.77 -28.59 9.85
C VAL A 77 -37.25 -29.55 10.93
N VAL A 78 -35.95 -29.79 10.95
CA VAL A 78 -35.28 -30.68 11.90
C VAL A 78 -34.80 -29.90 13.12
N ASP A 79 -34.13 -28.77 12.87
CA ASP A 79 -33.56 -27.91 13.89
C ASP A 79 -33.70 -26.43 13.49
N LEU A 80 -33.72 -25.56 14.50
CA LEU A 80 -33.85 -24.12 14.34
C LEU A 80 -32.91 -23.41 15.31
N ARG A 81 -31.96 -22.63 14.78
CA ARG A 81 -30.95 -21.94 15.57
C ARG A 81 -30.85 -20.46 15.22
N ARG A 82 -30.89 -19.57 16.22
CA ARG A 82 -30.66 -18.13 16.00
C ARG A 82 -29.18 -17.89 15.67
N THR A 83 -28.89 -17.10 14.65
CA THR A 83 -27.49 -16.79 14.26
C THR A 83 -26.85 -15.67 15.08
N GLY A 84 -27.67 -14.93 15.84
CA GLY A 84 -27.26 -13.73 16.58
C GLY A 84 -27.24 -12.45 15.74
N THR A 85 -27.62 -12.52 14.45
CA THR A 85 -27.78 -11.35 13.57
C THR A 85 -29.25 -10.98 13.44
N GLU A 86 -29.56 -9.68 13.42
CA GLU A 86 -30.90 -9.14 13.13
C GLU A 86 -30.81 -7.98 12.13
N ILE A 87 -31.83 -7.84 11.29
CA ILE A 87 -31.92 -6.78 10.27
C ILE A 87 -33.30 -6.15 10.37
N ASN A 88 -33.35 -4.83 10.58
CA ASN A 88 -34.60 -4.09 10.77
C ASN A 88 -35.49 -4.77 11.81
N ASP A 89 -34.90 -5.13 12.96
CA ASP A 89 -35.56 -5.82 14.08
C ASP A 89 -36.09 -7.24 13.77
N VAL A 90 -35.79 -7.78 12.59
CA VAL A 90 -36.12 -9.16 12.22
C VAL A 90 -34.89 -10.07 12.46
N PRO A 91 -34.97 -11.02 13.41
CA PRO A 91 -33.87 -11.93 13.69
C PRO A 91 -33.64 -12.95 12.55
N GLN A 92 -32.37 -13.26 12.29
CA GLN A 92 -31.97 -14.32 11.38
C GLN A 92 -31.85 -15.66 12.11
N TYR A 93 -32.41 -16.68 11.47
CA TYR A 93 -32.30 -18.07 11.91
C TYR A 93 -31.66 -18.95 10.85
N GLU A 94 -31.01 -19.99 11.31
CA GLU A 94 -30.48 -21.10 10.52
C GLU A 94 -31.40 -22.31 10.75
N LEU A 95 -32.04 -22.77 9.68
CA LEU A 95 -32.96 -23.91 9.68
C LEU A 95 -32.25 -25.13 9.09
N GLU A 96 -32.23 -26.23 9.81
CA GLU A 96 -31.87 -27.55 9.25
C GLU A 96 -33.13 -28.18 8.67
N LEU A 97 -33.09 -28.46 7.36
CA LEU A 97 -34.23 -28.98 6.61
C LEU A 97 -33.93 -30.40 6.13
N LEU A 98 -34.84 -31.33 6.41
CA LEU A 98 -34.90 -32.65 5.78
C LEU A 98 -35.77 -32.56 4.54
N VAL A 99 -35.16 -32.54 3.36
CA VAL A 99 -35.85 -32.41 2.08
C VAL A 99 -36.14 -33.81 1.53
N ASP A 100 -37.39 -34.08 1.19
CA ASP A 100 -37.85 -35.35 0.57
C ASP A 100 -38.38 -35.07 -0.85
N PRO A 101 -37.48 -34.93 -1.83
CA PRO A 101 -37.86 -34.69 -3.21
C PRO A 101 -38.30 -35.98 -3.92
N ARG A 102 -39.10 -35.85 -4.99
CA ARG A 102 -39.65 -37.01 -5.72
C ARG A 102 -38.62 -37.79 -6.54
N ASP A 103 -37.61 -37.09 -7.03
CA ASP A 103 -36.61 -37.52 -8.02
C ASP A 103 -35.32 -38.07 -7.41
N ARG A 104 -35.13 -38.01 -6.09
CA ARG A 104 -33.89 -38.48 -5.44
C ARG A 104 -34.11 -38.88 -3.98
N SER A 105 -33.09 -39.50 -3.39
CA SER A 105 -33.08 -39.81 -1.97
C SER A 105 -33.15 -38.54 -1.10
N PRO A 106 -33.82 -38.61 0.07
CA PRO A 106 -33.88 -37.51 1.02
C PRO A 106 -32.49 -37.07 1.49
N TYR A 107 -32.35 -35.79 1.79
CA TYR A 107 -31.10 -35.21 2.26
C TYR A 107 -31.36 -34.09 3.25
N ARG A 108 -30.34 -33.81 4.09
CA ARG A 108 -30.36 -32.66 4.99
C ARG A 108 -29.57 -31.50 4.42
N THR A 109 -30.13 -30.31 4.51
CA THR A 109 -29.50 -29.06 4.09
C THR A 109 -29.80 -27.96 5.09
N THR A 110 -29.10 -26.84 4.98
CA THR A 110 -29.23 -25.73 5.90
C THR A 110 -29.59 -24.47 5.13
N VAL A 111 -30.61 -23.75 5.59
CA VAL A 111 -31.06 -22.48 5.00
C VAL A 111 -31.01 -21.39 6.06
N ARG A 112 -30.67 -20.16 5.64
CA ARG A 112 -30.71 -18.99 6.50
C ARG A 112 -31.84 -18.08 6.04
N GLU A 113 -32.75 -17.75 6.95
CA GLU A 113 -33.94 -16.94 6.66
C GLU A 113 -34.11 -15.89 7.77
N LEU A 114 -34.60 -14.70 7.40
CA LEU A 114 -35.08 -13.71 8.35
C LEU A 114 -36.51 -14.09 8.73
N ILE A 115 -36.73 -14.46 9.99
CA ILE A 115 -38.02 -14.95 10.48
C ILE A 115 -38.59 -13.95 11.47
N ASP A 116 -39.65 -13.27 11.07
CA ASP A 116 -40.45 -12.42 11.95
C ASP A 116 -41.27 -13.27 12.94
N ALA A 117 -41.58 -12.70 14.11
CA ALA A 117 -42.37 -13.31 15.18
C ALA A 117 -43.70 -13.88 14.66
N ALA A 118 -44.36 -13.21 13.71
CA ALA A 118 -45.60 -13.69 13.10
C ALA A 118 -45.44 -15.00 12.29
N ARG A 119 -44.26 -15.24 11.71
CA ARG A 119 -43.97 -16.45 10.91
C ARG A 119 -43.36 -17.59 11.74
N MET A 120 -42.89 -17.30 12.96
CA MET A 120 -42.18 -18.25 13.82
C MET A 120 -42.94 -19.58 14.05
N PRO A 121 -44.26 -19.60 14.34
CA PRO A 121 -44.97 -20.86 14.58
C PRO A 121 -44.91 -21.82 13.39
N SER A 122 -44.83 -21.29 12.15
CA SER A 122 -44.71 -22.07 10.92
C SER A 122 -43.29 -22.59 10.64
N ARG A 123 -42.30 -22.19 11.44
CA ARG A 123 -40.89 -22.53 11.26
C ARG A 123 -40.33 -23.37 12.42
N LEU A 124 -41.19 -23.79 13.35
CA LEU A 124 -40.79 -24.63 14.48
C LEU A 124 -40.35 -26.02 13.99
N PRO A 125 -39.38 -26.66 14.68
CA PRO A 125 -39.01 -28.05 14.44
C PRO A 125 -40.23 -28.97 14.40
N GLY A 126 -40.25 -29.89 13.44
CA GLY A 126 -41.38 -30.77 13.15
C GLY A 126 -42.34 -30.25 12.08
N THR A 127 -42.34 -28.96 11.77
CA THR A 127 -43.19 -28.37 10.74
C THR A 127 -42.76 -28.81 9.34
N VAL A 128 -43.73 -29.01 8.45
CA VAL A 128 -43.49 -29.35 7.04
C VAL A 128 -43.69 -28.10 6.18
N LEU A 129 -42.66 -27.76 5.41
CA LEU A 129 -42.58 -26.61 4.52
C LEU A 129 -42.56 -27.04 3.06
N ALA A 130 -43.15 -26.22 2.19
CA ALA A 130 -42.91 -26.33 0.76
C ALA A 130 -41.55 -25.71 0.43
N VAL A 131 -40.70 -26.46 -0.27
CA VAL A 131 -39.40 -25.96 -0.73
C VAL A 131 -39.21 -26.23 -2.22
N VAL A 132 -38.58 -25.28 -2.90
CA VAL A 132 -38.18 -25.41 -4.30
C VAL A 132 -36.68 -25.60 -4.38
N ARG A 133 -36.25 -26.67 -5.06
CA ARG A 133 -34.82 -26.93 -5.33
C ARG A 133 -34.33 -26.11 -6.52
N LEU A 134 -33.35 -25.24 -6.28
CA LEU A 134 -32.83 -24.35 -7.32
C LEU A 134 -32.01 -25.08 -8.41
N GLY A 135 -31.42 -26.23 -8.08
CA GLY A 135 -30.72 -27.11 -9.04
C GLY A 135 -31.06 -28.58 -8.82
N ALA A 136 -30.88 -29.40 -9.85
CA ALA A 136 -31.02 -30.86 -9.75
C ALA A 136 -29.87 -31.45 -8.90
N ASP A 137 -28.66 -30.98 -9.14
CA ASP A 137 -27.42 -31.48 -8.53
C ASP A 137 -26.88 -30.57 -7.41
N THR A 138 -27.74 -29.76 -6.80
CA THR A 138 -27.36 -28.86 -5.70
C THR A 138 -28.33 -28.98 -4.53
N PRO A 139 -27.85 -28.86 -3.27
CA PRO A 139 -28.70 -28.93 -2.08
C PRO A 139 -29.47 -27.63 -1.78
N ASP A 140 -29.21 -26.56 -2.55
CA ASP A 140 -29.82 -25.24 -2.37
C ASP A 140 -31.34 -25.31 -2.59
N VAL A 141 -32.07 -24.92 -1.54
CA VAL A 141 -33.55 -24.87 -1.53
C VAL A 141 -34.03 -23.50 -1.08
N VAL A 142 -35.21 -23.13 -1.56
CA VAL A 142 -35.91 -21.90 -1.19
C VAL A 142 -37.26 -22.29 -0.59
N VAL A 143 -37.57 -21.78 0.60
CA VAL A 143 -38.89 -21.96 1.21
C VAL A 143 -39.89 -21.10 0.45
N VAL A 144 -41.01 -21.69 0.06
CA VAL A 144 -42.10 -21.00 -0.66
C VAL A 144 -43.38 -21.06 0.15
N ASP A 145 -44.18 -20.00 0.08
CA ASP A 145 -45.46 -19.89 0.77
C ASP A 145 -46.57 -20.60 -0.05
N GLU A 146 -46.41 -21.91 -0.23
CA GLU A 146 -47.36 -22.80 -0.91
C GLU A 146 -47.66 -24.03 -0.04
N PRO A 147 -48.80 -24.72 -0.23
CA PRO A 147 -49.07 -25.97 0.47
C PRO A 147 -47.97 -27.01 0.20
N ALA A 148 -47.37 -27.53 1.26
CA ALA A 148 -46.29 -28.50 1.13
C ALA A 148 -46.79 -29.81 0.50
N PRO A 149 -46.11 -30.34 -0.52
CA PRO A 149 -46.32 -31.71 -0.96
C PRO A 149 -46.15 -32.67 0.23
N PRO A 150 -46.88 -33.80 0.26
CA PRO A 150 -46.73 -34.77 1.34
C PRO A 150 -45.29 -35.27 1.41
N VAL A 151 -44.67 -35.13 2.57
CA VAL A 151 -43.38 -35.73 2.89
C VAL A 151 -43.62 -37.21 3.16
N ARG A 152 -43.02 -38.08 2.35
CA ARG A 152 -43.16 -39.54 2.43
C ARG A 152 -42.31 -40.12 3.56
N VAL A 153 -41.28 -39.38 3.98
CA VAL A 153 -40.32 -39.81 5.00
C VAL A 153 -40.66 -39.16 6.34
N HIS A 154 -41.39 -39.89 7.18
CA HIS A 154 -41.82 -39.36 8.49
C HIS A 154 -40.69 -39.27 9.53
N ALA A 155 -39.62 -40.06 9.39
CA ALA A 155 -38.53 -40.12 10.35
C ALA A 155 -37.29 -40.84 9.78
N THR A 156 -36.34 -40.09 9.21
CA THR A 156 -34.98 -40.63 9.09
C THR A 156 -33.99 -39.54 9.51
N PRO A 157 -33.62 -39.50 10.81
CA PRO A 157 -32.52 -38.64 11.31
C PRO A 157 -31.21 -38.86 10.54
N ASP A 158 -31.06 -40.04 9.93
CA ASP A 158 -29.82 -40.50 9.29
C ASP A 158 -29.65 -40.07 7.83
N ALA A 159 -30.56 -39.24 7.28
CA ALA A 159 -30.37 -38.70 5.94
C ALA A 159 -29.03 -37.95 5.85
N PRO A 160 -28.26 -38.13 4.76
CA PRO A 160 -26.93 -37.53 4.64
C PRO A 160 -27.04 -36.00 4.57
N ILE A 161 -26.12 -35.33 5.27
CA ILE A 161 -25.99 -33.86 5.20
C ILE A 161 -25.32 -33.52 3.87
N TRP A 162 -26.06 -32.86 2.99
CA TRP A 162 -25.54 -32.36 1.73
C TRP A 162 -25.25 -30.86 1.84
N LYS A 163 -23.98 -30.54 2.09
CA LYS A 163 -23.51 -29.16 2.23
C LYS A 163 -23.49 -28.46 0.86
N ALA A 164 -24.02 -27.25 0.81
CA ALA A 164 -23.94 -26.40 -0.36
C ALA A 164 -22.46 -26.10 -0.69
N ASP A 165 -22.07 -26.36 -1.93
CA ASP A 165 -20.78 -25.92 -2.45
C ASP A 165 -20.90 -24.46 -2.89
N PRO A 166 -20.16 -23.52 -2.27
CA PRO A 166 -20.24 -22.11 -2.63
C PRO A 166 -19.80 -21.81 -4.07
N ASP A 167 -19.08 -22.73 -4.71
CA ASP A 167 -18.58 -22.59 -6.08
C ASP A 167 -19.43 -23.34 -7.13
N ALA A 168 -20.42 -24.13 -6.69
CA ALA A 168 -21.32 -24.84 -7.59
C ALA A 168 -22.21 -23.87 -8.38
N ARG A 169 -22.54 -24.26 -9.61
CA ARG A 169 -23.40 -23.48 -10.49
C ARG A 169 -24.86 -23.69 -10.08
N VAL A 170 -25.40 -22.74 -9.32
CA VAL A 170 -26.81 -22.72 -8.92
C VAL A 170 -27.55 -21.68 -9.80
N PRO A 171 -28.67 -22.04 -10.46
CA PRO A 171 -29.51 -21.09 -11.18
C PRO A 171 -29.93 -19.91 -10.29
N GLY A 172 -29.84 -18.68 -10.82
CA GLY A 172 -30.14 -17.46 -10.07
C GLY A 172 -29.04 -16.96 -9.13
N ARG A 173 -27.98 -17.74 -8.90
CA ARG A 173 -26.83 -17.34 -8.08
C ARG A 173 -25.69 -16.81 -8.96
N ARG A 174 -25.20 -15.61 -8.68
CA ARG A 174 -24.03 -15.04 -9.38
C ARG A 174 -22.78 -15.84 -9.02
N ARG A 175 -22.08 -16.37 -10.03
CA ARG A 175 -20.81 -17.08 -9.85
C ARG A 175 -19.72 -16.08 -9.47
N PRO A 176 -18.93 -16.34 -8.41
CA PRO A 176 -17.79 -15.49 -8.12
C PRO A 176 -16.72 -15.63 -9.22
N LEU A 177 -16.07 -14.51 -9.59
CA LEU A 177 -14.97 -14.51 -10.58
C LEU A 177 -13.80 -15.41 -10.16
N LEU A 178 -13.57 -15.55 -8.85
CA LEU A 178 -12.56 -16.43 -8.28
C LEU A 178 -13.24 -17.46 -7.36
N PRO A 179 -12.85 -18.74 -7.44
CA PRO A 179 -13.43 -19.79 -6.60
C PRO A 179 -13.23 -19.48 -5.12
N THR A 180 -14.32 -19.54 -4.37
CA THR A 180 -14.39 -19.16 -2.95
C THR A 180 -14.19 -20.33 -1.99
N GLY A 181 -14.35 -21.56 -2.46
CA GLY A 181 -14.17 -22.80 -1.71
C GLY A 181 -12.72 -23.09 -1.32
N ARG A 182 -12.53 -24.17 -0.54
CA ARG A 182 -11.20 -24.57 -0.03
C ARG A 182 -10.19 -24.82 -1.15
N ARG A 183 -10.61 -25.48 -2.23
CA ARG A 183 -9.77 -25.78 -3.41
C ARG A 183 -9.34 -24.51 -4.17
N GLY A 184 -10.14 -23.46 -4.16
CA GLY A 184 -9.84 -22.17 -4.80
C GLY A 184 -8.95 -21.24 -3.98
N ARG A 185 -8.53 -21.63 -2.75
CA ARG A 185 -7.75 -20.75 -1.87
C ARG A 185 -6.37 -20.40 -2.46
N GLY A 186 -5.64 -21.39 -2.99
CA GLY A 186 -4.31 -21.16 -3.57
C GLY A 186 -4.36 -20.20 -4.75
N VAL A 187 -5.24 -20.47 -5.73
CA VAL A 187 -5.43 -19.61 -6.91
C VAL A 187 -5.77 -18.17 -6.51
N ARG A 188 -6.64 -17.96 -5.52
CA ARG A 188 -6.95 -16.61 -5.03
C ARG A 188 -5.74 -15.89 -4.47
N VAL A 189 -4.94 -16.57 -3.64
CA VAL A 189 -3.74 -15.97 -3.05
C VAL A 189 -2.77 -15.57 -4.17
N VAL A 190 -2.52 -16.46 -5.14
CA VAL A 190 -1.66 -16.15 -6.28
C VAL A 190 -2.17 -14.94 -7.07
N VAL A 191 -3.46 -14.91 -7.41
CA VAL A 191 -4.04 -13.77 -8.14
C VAL A 191 -3.94 -12.47 -7.33
N TYR A 192 -4.18 -12.49 -6.02
CA TYR A 192 -4.04 -11.30 -5.18
C TYR A 192 -2.59 -10.84 -5.07
N VAL A 193 -1.64 -11.76 -4.93
CA VAL A 193 -0.20 -11.45 -4.92
C VAL A 193 0.23 -10.85 -6.25
N LEU A 194 -0.21 -11.40 -7.39
CA LEU A 194 0.11 -10.85 -8.71
C LEU A 194 -0.44 -9.43 -8.90
N VAL A 195 -1.69 -9.19 -8.48
CA VAL A 195 -2.29 -7.85 -8.58
C VAL A 195 -1.63 -6.86 -7.60
N ALA A 196 -1.26 -7.30 -6.40
CA ALA A 196 -0.49 -6.47 -5.47
C ALA A 196 0.92 -6.17 -6.01
N ALA A 197 1.60 -7.15 -6.60
CA ALA A 197 2.89 -6.96 -7.23
C ALA A 197 2.79 -5.95 -8.39
N LEU A 198 1.75 -6.06 -9.23
CA LEU A 198 1.46 -5.08 -10.28
C LEU A 198 1.24 -3.66 -9.70
N GLY A 199 0.48 -3.56 -8.60
CA GLY A 199 0.26 -2.30 -7.89
C GLY A 199 1.55 -1.67 -7.35
N ALA A 200 2.45 -2.50 -6.80
CA ALA A 200 3.75 -2.05 -6.29
C ALA A 200 4.73 -1.67 -7.42
N LEU A 201 4.68 -2.40 -8.54
CA LEU A 201 5.53 -2.16 -9.72
C LEU A 201 5.26 -0.80 -10.37
N LEU A 202 3.99 -0.36 -10.42
CA LEU A 202 3.61 0.89 -11.08
C LEU A 202 4.41 2.12 -10.58
N PRO A 203 4.47 2.42 -9.28
CA PRO A 203 5.24 3.55 -8.77
C PRO A 203 6.75 3.28 -8.73
N THR A 204 7.17 2.03 -8.49
CA THR A 204 8.59 1.68 -8.31
C THR A 204 9.36 1.59 -9.64
N TRP A 205 8.70 1.27 -10.75
CA TRP A 205 9.35 1.10 -12.05
C TRP A 205 10.05 2.38 -12.53
N GLN A 206 9.46 3.54 -12.29
CA GLN A 206 10.04 4.83 -12.69
C GLN A 206 11.21 5.29 -11.81
N ALA A 207 11.36 4.71 -10.62
CA ALA A 207 12.41 5.04 -9.64
C ALA A 207 13.22 3.78 -9.26
N ARG A 208 13.35 2.84 -10.21
CA ARG A 208 13.94 1.51 -9.96
C ARG A 208 15.37 1.58 -9.44
N ASP A 209 16.15 2.53 -9.95
CA ASP A 209 17.56 2.68 -9.61
C ASP A 209 17.69 3.25 -8.19
N ASP A 210 16.82 4.19 -7.82
CA ASP A 210 16.71 4.75 -6.47
C ASP A 210 16.24 3.71 -5.44
N VAL A 211 15.26 2.87 -5.81
CA VAL A 211 14.76 1.78 -4.96
C VAL A 211 15.82 0.71 -4.74
N LEU A 212 16.51 0.27 -5.80
CA LEU A 212 17.57 -0.73 -5.69
C LEU A 212 18.73 -0.21 -4.84
N LEU A 213 19.03 1.08 -4.94
CA LEU A 213 20.04 1.72 -4.12
C LEU A 213 19.60 1.78 -2.65
N GLY A 214 18.39 2.26 -2.35
CA GLY A 214 17.86 2.32 -0.99
C GLY A 214 17.71 0.95 -0.32
N ILE A 215 17.34 -0.10 -1.08
CA ILE A 215 17.30 -1.48 -0.57
C ILE A 215 18.71 -2.00 -0.27
N ARG A 216 19.71 -1.69 -1.11
CA ARG A 216 21.10 -2.10 -0.90
C ARG A 216 21.77 -1.33 0.25
N SER A 217 21.37 -0.09 0.49
CA SER A 217 21.91 0.76 1.56
C SER A 217 21.20 0.63 2.90
N GLY A 218 20.09 -0.12 2.97
CA GLY A 218 19.34 -0.28 4.20
C GLY A 218 18.49 0.94 4.59
N GLY A 219 18.13 1.80 3.63
CA GLY A 219 17.30 3.01 3.83
C GLY A 219 18.05 4.32 3.65
N VAL A 220 17.35 5.44 3.87
CA VAL A 220 17.96 6.79 3.91
C VAL A 220 18.99 6.85 5.05
N GLY A 221 20.20 7.30 4.72
CA GLY A 221 21.17 7.84 5.68
C GLY A 221 22.16 6.89 6.34
N HIS A 222 22.52 5.75 5.74
CA HIS A 222 23.61 4.89 6.27
C HIS A 222 24.58 4.43 5.15
N GLY A 223 25.88 4.65 5.34
CA GLY A 223 26.98 4.16 4.49
C GLY A 223 27.05 4.78 3.08
N ASP A 224 27.39 3.98 2.06
CA ASP A 224 27.59 4.40 0.65
C ASP A 224 26.40 5.15 0.00
N ALA A 225 25.25 5.24 0.67
CA ALA A 225 24.10 6.02 0.22
C ALA A 225 24.10 7.49 0.69
N SER A 226 24.91 7.84 1.68
CA SER A 226 25.10 9.22 2.13
C SER A 226 25.73 10.09 1.03
N TYR A 227 25.35 11.36 0.89
CA TYR A 227 26.13 12.29 0.06
C TYR A 227 27.40 12.78 0.76
N LEU A 228 27.49 12.64 2.09
CA LEU A 228 28.67 13.02 2.87
C LEU A 228 29.81 12.00 2.72
N SER A 229 29.49 10.71 2.61
CA SER A 229 30.48 9.62 2.54
C SER A 229 30.41 8.76 1.29
N GLY A 230 29.33 8.80 0.51
CA GLY A 230 29.16 7.96 -0.68
C GLY A 230 29.96 8.46 -1.89
N PRO A 231 30.69 7.57 -2.58
CA PRO A 231 31.49 7.95 -3.75
C PRO A 231 30.60 8.38 -4.93
N ASP A 232 31.03 9.43 -5.64
CA ASP A 232 30.39 10.01 -6.84
C ASP A 232 28.95 10.50 -6.67
N ARG A 233 28.41 10.53 -5.44
CA ARG A 233 27.00 10.93 -5.18
C ARG A 233 26.79 12.41 -5.45
N VAL A 234 27.68 13.24 -4.89
CA VAL A 234 27.65 14.69 -5.10
C VAL A 234 27.90 15.02 -6.56
N THR A 235 28.82 14.32 -7.23
CA THR A 235 29.08 14.46 -8.67
C THR A 235 27.80 14.26 -9.50
N ARG A 236 27.04 13.19 -9.25
CA ARG A 236 25.77 12.94 -9.96
C ARG A 236 24.69 13.97 -9.63
N ALA A 237 24.64 14.47 -8.39
CA ALA A 237 23.71 15.53 -8.00
C ALA A 237 24.03 16.84 -8.73
N VAL A 238 25.31 17.18 -8.84
CA VAL A 238 25.82 18.32 -9.62
C VAL A 238 25.51 18.16 -11.11
N GLU A 239 25.69 16.97 -11.69
CA GLU A 239 25.30 16.67 -13.08
C GLU A 239 23.78 16.81 -13.29
N ALA A 240 22.97 16.31 -12.35
CA ALA A 240 21.51 16.44 -12.42
C ALA A 240 21.06 17.91 -12.33
N PHE A 241 21.71 18.70 -11.47
CA PHE A 241 21.49 20.13 -11.38
C PHE A 241 21.86 20.84 -12.69
N THR A 242 23.08 20.66 -13.19
CA THR A 242 23.54 21.34 -14.41
C THR A 242 22.65 21.01 -15.62
N GLY A 243 22.18 19.77 -15.73
CA GLY A 243 21.22 19.36 -16.75
C GLY A 243 19.84 20.01 -16.62
N ALA A 244 19.38 20.32 -15.40
CA ALA A 244 18.07 20.91 -15.12
C ALA A 244 18.06 22.44 -15.12
N SER A 245 19.12 23.07 -14.61
CA SER A 245 19.30 24.53 -14.54
C SER A 245 19.78 25.12 -15.86
N GLY A 246 20.49 24.34 -16.67
CA GLY A 246 21.12 24.80 -17.90
C GLY A 246 22.41 25.59 -17.68
N GLY A 247 22.98 25.57 -16.48
CA GLY A 247 24.22 26.26 -16.14
C GLY A 247 25.01 25.60 -15.00
N SER A 248 26.28 26.00 -14.86
CA SER A 248 27.23 25.52 -13.84
C SER A 248 27.55 26.56 -12.77
N THR A 249 26.99 27.76 -12.86
CA THR A 249 27.26 28.85 -11.91
C THR A 249 26.37 28.71 -10.69
N VAL A 250 26.98 28.78 -9.51
CA VAL A 250 26.33 28.72 -8.20
C VAL A 250 27.01 29.68 -7.24
N THR A 251 26.36 30.03 -6.13
CA THR A 251 26.98 30.80 -5.03
C THR A 251 27.31 29.93 -3.83
N GLU A 252 26.56 28.83 -3.65
CA GLU A 252 26.68 27.94 -2.51
C GLU A 252 26.24 26.53 -2.90
N VAL A 253 26.94 25.52 -2.40
CA VAL A 253 26.52 24.13 -2.41
C VAL A 253 26.60 23.58 -0.99
N LEU A 254 25.46 23.17 -0.42
CA LEU A 254 25.40 22.49 0.86
C LEU A 254 25.08 21.02 0.64
N VAL A 255 26.01 20.15 1.02
CA VAL A 255 25.85 18.70 0.98
C VAL A 255 25.45 18.24 2.38
N TYR A 256 24.26 17.65 2.48
CA TYR A 256 23.77 16.97 3.67
C TYR A 256 23.85 15.46 3.48
N ASP A 257 23.46 14.68 4.48
CA ASP A 257 23.50 13.22 4.40
C ASP A 257 22.60 12.65 3.28
N ASP A 258 21.43 13.25 3.07
CA ASP A 258 20.37 12.75 2.20
C ASP A 258 20.13 13.59 0.94
N GLN A 259 20.74 14.78 0.84
CA GLN A 259 20.50 15.72 -0.26
C GLN A 259 21.64 16.70 -0.50
N VAL A 260 21.63 17.34 -1.67
CA VAL A 260 22.48 18.48 -2.00
C VAL A 260 21.61 19.69 -2.30
N LEU A 261 21.82 20.78 -1.58
CA LEU A 261 21.21 22.08 -1.83
C LEU A 261 22.17 22.95 -2.64
N LEU A 262 21.71 23.56 -3.72
CA LEU A 262 22.49 24.50 -4.52
C LEU A 262 21.75 25.82 -4.62
N THR A 263 22.47 26.93 -4.49
CA THR A 263 21.93 28.27 -4.76
C THR A 263 22.52 28.79 -6.06
N ALA A 264 21.66 29.14 -7.01
CA ALA A 264 22.08 29.46 -8.37
C ALA A 264 21.30 30.64 -8.95
N PRO A 265 21.92 31.44 -9.84
CA PRO A 265 21.23 32.54 -10.50
C PRO A 265 20.08 32.02 -11.36
N THR A 266 18.99 32.77 -11.40
CA THR A 266 17.77 32.41 -12.13
C THR A 266 18.00 32.21 -13.63
N GLU A 267 18.95 32.98 -14.18
CA GLU A 267 19.51 32.90 -15.52
C GLU A 267 20.97 33.42 -15.45
N PRO A 268 21.86 33.03 -16.38
CA PRO A 268 23.23 33.55 -16.40
C PRO A 268 23.27 35.09 -16.42
N GLY A 269 24.04 35.69 -15.50
CA GLY A 269 24.20 37.14 -15.38
C GLY A 269 23.06 37.88 -14.68
N ARG A 270 22.09 37.17 -14.09
CA ARG A 270 21.04 37.75 -13.24
C ARG A 270 21.47 37.76 -11.78
N THR A 271 21.04 38.80 -11.06
CA THR A 271 21.27 38.96 -9.62
C THR A 271 20.14 38.41 -8.76
N ALA A 272 19.24 37.61 -9.34
CA ALA A 272 18.15 36.95 -8.62
C ALA A 272 18.46 35.46 -8.57
N TYR A 273 18.39 34.86 -7.38
CA TYR A 273 18.82 33.50 -7.13
C TYR A 273 17.67 32.62 -6.64
N ASP A 274 17.67 31.39 -7.11
CA ASP A 274 16.77 30.32 -6.69
C ASP A 274 17.58 29.21 -6.00
N SER A 275 16.94 28.51 -5.08
CA SER A 275 17.50 27.32 -4.44
C SER A 275 17.11 26.09 -5.24
N TRP A 276 17.96 25.07 -5.22
CA TRP A 276 17.77 23.84 -5.95
C TRP A 276 18.05 22.66 -5.05
N TRP A 277 17.12 21.72 -5.02
CA TRP A 277 17.27 20.48 -4.27
C TRP A 277 17.65 19.38 -5.25
N ALA A 278 18.86 18.84 -5.10
CA ALA A 278 19.35 17.73 -5.89
C ALA A 278 19.39 16.45 -5.04
N VAL A 279 18.59 15.47 -5.46
CA VAL A 279 18.53 14.14 -4.88
C VAL A 279 18.63 13.11 -6.00
N ALA A 280 19.65 12.28 -5.92
CA ALA A 280 20.03 11.23 -6.84
C ALA A 280 20.24 11.80 -8.25
N THR A 281 19.38 11.42 -9.19
CA THR A 281 19.45 11.90 -10.59
C THR A 281 18.41 12.98 -10.89
N ARG A 282 17.80 13.59 -9.86
CA ARG A 282 16.77 14.63 -10.02
C ARG A 282 17.20 15.91 -9.31
N SER A 283 16.93 17.03 -9.96
CA SER A 283 17.07 18.35 -9.37
C SER A 283 15.73 19.09 -9.48
N THR A 284 15.28 19.67 -8.39
CA THR A 284 14.02 20.43 -8.30
C THR A 284 14.33 21.86 -7.93
N ARG A 285 13.77 22.80 -8.69
CA ARG A 285 13.94 24.24 -8.46
C ARG A 285 12.94 24.73 -7.41
N GLU A 286 13.45 25.30 -6.34
CA GLU A 286 12.70 25.96 -5.28
C GLU A 286 12.90 27.47 -5.38
N ARG A 287 11.80 28.22 -5.46
CA ARG A 287 11.86 29.67 -5.71
C ARG A 287 11.11 30.45 -4.63
N PRO A 288 11.61 31.62 -4.20
CA PRO A 288 12.99 32.13 -4.34
C PRO A 288 13.94 31.53 -3.30
N ALA A 289 15.26 31.71 -3.45
CA ALA A 289 16.21 31.40 -2.38
C ALA A 289 15.88 32.23 -1.12
N THR A 290 15.98 31.61 0.06
CA THR A 290 15.58 32.24 1.34
C THR A 290 16.43 33.47 1.68
N ILE A 291 17.72 33.42 1.34
CA ILE A 291 18.67 34.55 1.43
C ILE A 291 19.20 34.80 0.02
N GLN A 292 19.16 36.04 -0.44
CA GLN A 292 19.68 36.41 -1.76
C GLN A 292 21.19 36.71 -1.64
N PRO A 293 22.05 35.92 -2.30
CA PRO A 293 23.50 36.11 -2.27
C PRO A 293 23.94 37.28 -3.16
N GLU A 294 25.22 37.64 -3.06
CA GLU A 294 25.81 38.66 -3.92
C GLU A 294 26.46 38.04 -5.17
N PRO A 295 26.46 38.73 -6.33
CA PRO A 295 27.11 38.19 -7.54
C PRO A 295 28.61 37.91 -7.41
N THR A 296 29.28 38.54 -6.44
CA THR A 296 30.68 38.29 -6.11
C THR A 296 30.94 36.89 -5.55
N ASP A 297 29.89 36.25 -5.01
CA ASP A 297 29.95 34.92 -4.40
C ASP A 297 29.93 33.80 -5.47
N GLU A 298 29.60 34.14 -6.72
CA GLU A 298 29.44 33.17 -7.80
C GLU A 298 30.73 32.43 -8.16
N PHE A 299 30.65 31.10 -8.22
CA PHE A 299 31.70 30.23 -8.73
C PHE A 299 31.14 29.18 -9.70
N ASP A 300 32.02 28.58 -10.50
CA ASP A 300 31.65 27.52 -11.43
C ASP A 300 31.87 26.15 -10.77
N LEU A 301 30.86 25.28 -10.82
CA LEU A 301 30.89 23.92 -10.25
C LEU A 301 32.03 23.05 -10.79
N THR A 302 32.58 23.36 -11.97
CA THR A 302 33.73 22.64 -12.56
C THR A 302 35.07 22.97 -11.90
N THR A 303 35.12 24.02 -11.08
CA THR A 303 36.34 24.43 -10.36
C THR A 303 36.62 23.60 -9.10
N VAL A 304 35.64 22.80 -8.68
CA VAL A 304 35.68 22.00 -7.44
C VAL A 304 35.85 20.53 -7.79
N ASP A 305 36.80 19.86 -7.14
CA ASP A 305 36.93 18.41 -7.23
C ASP A 305 35.95 17.74 -6.26
N TRP A 306 34.77 17.39 -6.75
CA TRP A 306 33.70 16.76 -5.95
C TRP A 306 34.09 15.37 -5.41
N SER A 307 35.12 14.73 -5.97
CA SER A 307 35.55 13.39 -5.54
C SER A 307 36.28 13.40 -4.19
N VAL A 308 36.76 14.56 -3.74
CA VAL A 308 37.51 14.68 -2.48
C VAL A 308 36.61 14.80 -1.24
N LEU A 309 35.32 15.13 -1.43
CA LEU A 309 34.40 15.40 -0.31
C LEU A 309 34.26 14.24 0.67
N PRO A 310 34.08 12.97 0.23
CA PRO A 310 34.00 11.84 1.16
C PRO A 310 35.26 11.69 2.02
N THR A 311 36.43 11.90 1.42
CA THR A 311 37.71 11.77 2.14
C THR A 311 37.88 12.90 3.17
N LEU A 312 37.46 14.12 2.84
CA LEU A 312 37.48 15.24 3.79
C LEU A 312 36.52 15.01 4.96
N TYR A 313 35.34 14.46 4.67
CA TYR A 313 34.35 14.12 5.70
C TYR A 313 34.85 13.04 6.65
N GLU A 314 35.40 11.93 6.12
CA GLU A 314 36.02 10.87 6.93
C GLU A 314 37.17 11.41 7.79
N ARG A 315 37.98 12.30 7.24
CA ARG A 315 39.07 12.95 7.97
C ARG A 315 38.55 13.84 9.10
N ALA A 316 37.48 14.59 8.86
CA ALA A 316 36.85 15.41 9.87
C ALA A 316 36.26 14.55 11.00
N LEU A 317 35.59 13.44 10.67
CA LEU A 317 35.09 12.47 11.66
C LEU A 317 36.22 11.88 12.51
N ALA A 318 37.33 11.50 11.89
CA ALA A 318 38.48 10.95 12.60
C ALA A 318 39.17 11.98 13.53
N SER A 319 39.08 13.27 13.20
CA SER A 319 39.80 14.34 13.88
C SER A 319 38.95 15.09 14.91
N SER A 320 37.62 15.04 14.81
CA SER A 320 36.70 15.80 15.66
C SER A 320 36.68 15.32 17.11
N GLY A 321 36.91 14.01 17.32
CA GLY A 321 36.76 13.37 18.62
C GLY A 321 35.31 13.31 19.12
N ILE A 322 34.34 13.69 18.29
CA ILE A 322 32.90 13.60 18.61
C ILE A 322 32.48 12.12 18.47
N PRO A 323 31.87 11.52 19.51
CA PRO A 323 31.36 10.16 19.44
C PRO A 323 30.33 10.00 18.31
N SER A 324 30.36 8.86 17.60
CA SER A 324 29.48 8.63 16.45
C SER A 324 27.99 8.65 16.83
N ASP A 325 27.65 8.25 18.06
CA ASP A 325 26.28 8.30 18.60
C ASP A 325 25.81 9.72 18.93
N GLU A 326 26.72 10.67 19.16
CA GLU A 326 26.37 12.10 19.32
C GLU A 326 26.19 12.82 17.97
N LEU A 327 26.70 12.26 16.87
CA LEU A 327 26.51 12.85 15.54
C LEU A 327 25.10 12.54 15.01
N ASP A 328 24.52 11.41 15.40
CA ASP A 328 23.18 10.99 15.00
C ASP A 328 22.12 11.98 15.51
N GLY A 329 21.44 12.65 14.58
CA GLY A 329 20.41 13.66 14.89
C GLY A 329 20.92 15.10 15.00
N HIS A 330 22.21 15.33 14.81
CA HIS A 330 22.82 16.67 14.77
C HIS A 330 23.17 17.10 13.36
N ILE A 331 23.41 18.40 13.18
CA ILE A 331 23.70 19.00 11.87
C ILE A 331 25.09 18.58 11.42
N GLN A 332 25.14 17.87 10.30
CA GLN A 332 26.35 17.46 9.59
C GLN A 332 26.20 17.89 8.14
N HIS A 333 27.13 18.70 7.64
CA HIS A 333 27.11 19.13 6.24
C HIS A 333 28.49 19.48 5.73
N ILE A 334 28.61 19.50 4.40
CA ILE A 334 29.76 20.05 3.69
C ILE A 334 29.27 21.24 2.89
N GLY A 335 29.72 22.43 3.24
CA GLY A 335 29.50 23.65 2.47
C GLY A 335 30.61 23.88 1.45
N VAL A 336 30.25 24.28 0.24
CA VAL A 336 31.18 24.74 -0.78
C VAL A 336 30.74 26.12 -1.24
N GLU A 337 31.56 27.11 -0.94
CA GLU A 337 31.26 28.53 -1.14
C GLU A 337 32.56 29.33 -1.33
N ARG A 338 32.43 30.58 -1.81
CA ARG A 338 33.50 31.57 -1.67
C ARG A 338 33.39 32.28 -0.34
N SER A 339 34.52 32.66 0.23
CA SER A 339 34.51 33.53 1.42
C SER A 339 33.86 34.86 1.07
N SER A 340 32.77 35.19 1.76
CA SER A 340 32.03 36.46 1.60
C SER A 340 32.76 37.67 2.19
N PHE A 341 33.88 37.45 2.90
CA PHE A 341 34.66 38.52 3.54
C PHE A 341 35.70 39.16 2.61
N GLU A 342 36.09 38.48 1.53
CA GLU A 342 37.12 38.95 0.61
C GLU A 342 36.64 38.81 -0.84
N GLU A 343 36.54 39.94 -1.55
CA GLU A 343 36.12 39.94 -2.95
C GLU A 343 37.12 39.14 -3.80
N GLY A 344 36.61 38.13 -4.52
CA GLY A 344 37.43 37.23 -5.34
C GLY A 344 38.19 36.15 -4.55
N ALA A 345 37.79 35.87 -3.31
CA ALA A 345 38.34 34.77 -2.53
C ALA A 345 38.25 33.43 -3.29
N PRO A 346 39.22 32.52 -3.10
CA PRO A 346 39.15 31.18 -3.67
C PRO A 346 37.95 30.41 -3.11
N VAL A 347 37.43 29.47 -3.90
CA VAL A 347 36.39 28.54 -3.45
C VAL A 347 36.95 27.64 -2.36
N GLN A 348 36.20 27.48 -1.28
CA GLN A 348 36.58 26.66 -0.13
C GLN A 348 35.53 25.58 0.12
N ILE A 349 36.00 24.46 0.65
CA ILE A 349 35.17 23.33 1.09
C ILE A 349 35.22 23.33 2.61
N ARG A 350 34.09 23.50 3.27
CA ARG A 350 33.94 23.51 4.73
C ARG A 350 33.13 22.31 5.17
N VAL A 351 33.76 21.36 5.86
CA VAL A 351 33.06 20.28 6.56
C VAL A 351 32.70 20.78 7.95
N PHE A 352 31.43 20.63 8.33
CA PHE A 352 30.93 20.99 9.65
C PHE A 352 30.26 19.78 10.31
N LEU A 353 30.73 19.47 11.52
CA LEU A 353 30.21 18.42 12.38
C LEU A 353 29.74 19.05 13.69
N SER A 354 28.58 18.62 14.18
CA SER A 354 28.02 19.07 15.45
C SER A 354 27.58 17.86 16.28
N GLY A 355 27.80 17.92 17.59
CA GLY A 355 27.31 16.95 18.56
C GLY A 355 26.72 17.66 19.79
N ASP A 356 26.39 16.89 20.82
CA ASP A 356 25.74 17.41 22.04
C ASP A 356 26.59 18.42 22.80
N TYR A 357 27.91 18.20 22.83
CA TYR A 357 28.84 18.95 23.67
C TYR A 357 29.94 19.70 22.90
N GLY A 358 29.88 19.71 21.56
CA GLY A 358 30.88 20.38 20.75
C GLY A 358 30.57 20.38 19.26
N SER A 359 31.34 21.17 18.53
CA SER A 359 31.32 21.23 17.08
C SER A 359 32.75 21.16 16.57
N TYR A 360 32.92 20.65 15.36
CA TYR A 360 34.21 20.61 14.68
C TYR A 360 34.06 21.09 13.25
N SER A 361 35.03 21.86 12.79
CA SER A 361 35.07 22.35 11.42
C SER A 361 36.42 22.06 10.75
N LEU A 362 36.36 21.72 9.47
CA LEU A 362 37.52 21.53 8.62
C LEU A 362 37.31 22.32 7.34
N THR A 363 38.26 23.19 7.02
CA THR A 363 38.26 23.99 5.79
C THR A 363 39.39 23.52 4.88
N ALA A 364 39.05 23.24 3.63
CA ALA A 364 39.96 22.85 2.57
C ALA A 364 39.78 23.75 1.33
N ASP A 365 40.76 23.76 0.44
CA ASP A 365 40.61 24.36 -0.88
C ASP A 365 39.75 23.50 -1.82
N ALA A 366 39.44 24.03 -3.01
CA ALA A 366 38.64 23.36 -4.04
C ALA A 366 39.22 22.01 -4.55
N THR A 367 40.48 21.70 -4.22
CA THR A 367 41.17 20.44 -4.57
C THR A 367 41.26 19.46 -3.40
N GLY A 368 40.77 19.85 -2.23
CA GLY A 368 40.80 19.03 -1.01
C GLY A 368 42.05 19.18 -0.16
N THR A 369 42.90 20.18 -0.40
CA THR A 369 44.02 20.48 0.50
C THR A 369 43.50 21.22 1.73
N VAL A 370 43.71 20.65 2.91
CA VAL A 370 43.26 21.25 4.19
C VAL A 370 44.01 22.54 4.46
N LEU A 371 43.25 23.62 4.70
CA LEU A 371 43.74 24.96 5.02
C LEU A 371 43.70 25.22 6.53
N GLU A 372 42.58 24.86 7.17
CA GLU A 372 42.32 25.09 8.60
C GLU A 372 41.47 23.94 9.16
N GLN A 373 41.64 23.62 10.44
CA GLN A 373 40.82 22.64 11.15
C GLN A 373 40.75 23.01 12.64
N GLY A 374 39.58 22.91 13.26
CA GLY A 374 39.34 23.35 14.63
C GLY A 374 37.97 23.00 15.18
#